data_AF-A0A355GMJ5-F1
#
_entry.id   AF-A0A355GMJ5-F1
#
_cell.length_a   1.000
_cell.length_b   1.000
_cell.length_c   1.000
_cell.angle_alpha   90.00
_cell.angle_beta   90.00
_cell.angle_gamma   90.00
#
_symmetry.space_group_name_H-M   'P 1'
#
loop_
_entity.id
_entity.type
_entity.pdbx_description
1 polymer ?
#
loop_
_entity_poly.entity_id
_entity_poly.type
_entity_poly.pdbx_seq_one_letter_code
_entity_poly.pdbx_strand_id
1 'polypeptide(L)' 'MEYLKVEWFHSNNLYPILLYSELDEDRMEMRKVEQYRDGKVGYADHERASGDTQLSIEPLPSIENIASDPQFLPT' A
#
# COMPACT_ATOMS: atom_id res chain seq x y z
N MET A 1 9.88 -13.04 -1.27
CA MET A 1 8.79 -12.27 -1.89
C MET A 1 7.55 -12.46 -1.04
N GLU A 2 7.06 -11.36 -0.48
CA GLU A 2 5.84 -11.30 0.34
C GLU A 2 4.81 -10.42 -0.37
N TYR A 3 3.53 -10.76 -0.21
CA TYR A 3 2.43 -9.95 -0.71
C TYR A 3 1.59 -9.50 0.48
N LEU A 4 1.31 -8.20 0.54
CA LEU A 4 0.60 -7.57 1.63
C LEU A 4 -0.61 -6.81 1.07
N LYS A 5 -1.79 -7.06 1.63
CA LYS A 5 -2.98 -6.25 1.43
C LYS A 5 -3.23 -5.43 2.70
N VAL A 6 -3.52 -4.14 2.58
CA VAL A 6 -3.92 -3.28 3.70
C VAL A 6 -5.19 -2.52 3.35
N GLU A 7 -6.26 -2.74 4.11
CA GLU A 7 -7.42 -1.84 4.12
C GLU A 7 -7.13 -0.66 5.05
N TRP A 8 -7.34 0.57 4.56
CA TRP A 8 -7.09 1.80 5.32
C TRP A 8 -8.42 2.53 5.61
N PHE A 9 -8.81 2.56 6.88
CA PHE A 9 -10.02 3.19 7.36
C PHE A 9 -9.79 4.66 7.68
N HIS A 10 -10.22 5.54 6.76
CA HIS A 10 -10.24 6.99 6.96
C HIS A 10 -11.39 7.64 6.19
N SER A 11 -11.69 8.90 6.51
CA SER A 11 -12.74 9.70 5.86
C SER A 11 -12.23 10.60 4.72
N ASN A 12 -10.92 10.72 4.55
CA ASN A 12 -10.33 11.59 3.52
C ASN A 12 -10.41 10.95 2.12
N ASN A 13 -11.11 11.59 1.18
CA ASN A 13 -11.29 11.04 -0.18
C ASN A 13 -10.06 11.17 -1.10
N LEU A 14 -9.02 11.87 -0.68
CA LEU A 14 -7.78 12.01 -1.45
C LEU A 14 -6.81 10.84 -1.25
N TYR A 15 -7.07 9.96 -0.28
CA TYR A 15 -6.22 8.82 0.03
C TYR A 15 -6.88 7.50 -0.41
N PRO A 16 -6.07 6.48 -0.73
CA PRO A 16 -6.57 5.16 -1.11
C PRO A 16 -7.16 4.45 0.11
N ILE A 17 -8.22 3.68 -0.12
CA ILE A 17 -8.87 2.86 0.92
C ILE A 17 -8.28 1.44 0.97
N LEU A 18 -7.51 1.06 -0.05
CA LEU A 18 -6.93 -0.26 -0.17
C LEU A 18 -5.58 -0.18 -0.87
N LEU A 19 -4.58 -0.84 -0.28
CA LEU A 19 -3.22 -0.92 -0.77
C LEU A 19 -2.84 -2.39 -0.95
N TYR A 20 -2.19 -2.69 -2.06
CA TYR A 20 -1.54 -3.98 -2.32
C TYR A 20 -0.07 -3.71 -2.58
N SER A 21 0.79 -4.40 -1.85
CA SER A 21 2.23 -4.24 -1.95
C SER A 21 2.90 -5.59 -2.13
N GLU A 22 3.83 -5.65 -3.08
CA GLU A 22 4.79 -6.75 -3.20
C GLU A 22 6.11 -6.31 -2.63
N LEU A 23 6.65 -7.14 -1.74
CA LEU A 23 7.84 -6.83 -0.97
C LEU A 23 8.98 -7.81 -1.29
N ASP A 24 10.19 -7.27 -1.31
CA ASP A 24 11.42 -8.08 -1.33
C ASP A 24 11.76 -8.67 0.06
N GLU A 25 12.95 -9.25 0.20
CA GLU A 25 13.41 -9.88 1.44
C GLU A 25 13.68 -8.87 2.56
N ASP A 26 13.95 -7.62 2.23
CA ASP A 26 14.18 -6.52 3.16
C ASP A 26 12.90 -5.72 3.45
N ARG A 27 11.74 -6.21 2.99
CA ARG A 27 10.41 -5.57 3.06
C ARG A 27 10.31 -4.24 2.30
N MET A 28 11.18 -4.00 1.31
CA MET A 28 11.05 -2.87 0.40
C MET A 28 9.94 -3.12 -0.63
N GLU A 29 9.16 -2.10 -0.95
CA GLU A 29 8.15 -2.21 -2.01
C GLU A 29 8.80 -2.34 -3.39
N MET A 30 8.49 -3.44 -4.08
CA MET A 30 8.85 -3.70 -5.47
C MET A 30 7.74 -3.27 -6.43
N ARG A 31 6.49 -3.50 -6.02
CA ARG A 31 5.28 -3.13 -6.76
C ARG A 31 4.19 -2.72 -5.78
N LYS A 32 3.36 -1.77 -6.21
CA LYS A 32 2.23 -1.26 -5.45
C LYS A 32 1.01 -1.05 -6.33
N VAL A 33 -0.17 -1.36 -5.80
CA VAL A 33 -1.47 -0.98 -6.36
C VAL A 33 -2.32 -0.34 -5.27
N GLU A 34 -2.95 0.77 -5.60
CA GLU A 34 -3.80 1.54 -4.69
C GLU A 34 -5.20 1.66 -5.29
N GLN A 35 -6.24 1.45 -4.49
CA GLN A 35 -7.63 1.68 -4.88
C GLN A 35 -8.23 2.80 -4.03
N TYR A 36 -8.83 3.77 -4.71
CA TYR A 36 -9.49 4.93 -4.11
C TYR A 36 -10.98 4.71 -3.98
N ARG A 37 -11.63 5.50 -3.12
CA ARG A 37 -13.07 5.39 -2.82
C ARG A 37 -13.96 5.63 -4.06
N ASP A 38 -13.51 6.43 -5.00
CA ASP A 38 -14.20 6.71 -6.27
C ASP A 38 -13.98 5.62 -7.34
N GLY A 39 -13.23 4.57 -7.02
CA GLY A 39 -12.89 3.48 -7.93
C GLY A 39 -11.65 3.74 -8.79
N LYS A 40 -10.99 4.91 -8.67
CA LYS A 40 -9.68 5.14 -9.30
C LYS A 40 -8.68 4.10 -8.78
N VAL A 41 -7.81 3.63 -9.68
CA VAL A 41 -6.71 2.72 -9.35
C VAL A 41 -5.40 3.37 -9.76
N GLY A 42 -4.45 3.39 -8.83
CA GLY A 42 -3.07 3.78 -9.04
C GLY A 42 -2.14 2.57 -8.95
N TYR A 43 -0.99 2.63 -9.60
CA TYR A 43 0.03 1.59 -9.51
C TYR A 43 1.43 2.19 -9.63
N ALA A 44 2.41 1.51 -9.04
CA ALA A 44 3.82 1.81 -9.22
C ALA A 44 4.65 0.52 -9.24
N ASP A 45 5.70 0.53 -10.03
CA ASP A 45 6.84 -0.40 -10.00
C ASP A 45 8.13 0.43 -10.20
N HIS A 46 9.29 -0.21 -10.30
CA HIS A 46 10.57 0.49 -10.48
C HIS A 46 10.71 1.26 -11.81
N GLU A 47 9.90 0.94 -12.82
CA GLU A 47 10.00 1.53 -14.16
C GLU A 47 8.93 2.58 -14.41
N ARG A 48 7.75 2.43 -13.81
CA ARG A 48 6.56 3.24 -14.11
C ARG A 48 5.66 3.43 -12.90
N ALA A 49 4.96 4.55 -12.92
CA ALA A 49 3.90 4.89 -11.98
C ALA A 49 2.70 5.50 -12.70
N SER A 50 1.52 5.37 -12.11
CA SER A 50 0.28 5.98 -12.56
C SER A 50 -0.18 7.05 -11.58
N GLY A 51 -0.39 8.27 -12.09
CA GLY A 51 -0.75 9.42 -11.25
C GLY A 51 0.32 9.69 -10.19
N ASP A 52 -0.11 9.81 -8.94
CA ASP A 52 0.75 10.13 -7.79
C ASP A 52 1.14 8.90 -6.96
N THR A 53 0.80 7.68 -7.40
CA THR A 53 1.15 6.45 -6.68
C THR A 53 2.66 6.24 -6.73
N GLN A 54 3.27 6.00 -5.58
CA GLN A 54 4.71 5.81 -5.44
C GLN A 54 5.01 4.61 -4.53
N LEU A 55 6.15 3.97 -4.76
CA LEU A 55 6.73 3.00 -3.85
C LEU A 55 7.27 3.70 -2.61
N SER A 56 7.19 3.03 -1.46
CA SER A 56 7.83 3.44 -0.23
C SER A 56 9.35 3.54 -0.42
N ILE A 57 9.94 4.58 0.18
CA ILE A 57 11.39 4.76 0.24
C ILE A 57 12.04 4.05 1.44
N GLU A 58 11.22 3.47 2.31
CA GLU A 58 11.62 2.71 3.50
C GLU A 58 10.92 1.34 3.51
N PRO A 59 11.48 0.34 4.23
CA PRO A 59 10.82 -0.94 4.42
C PRO A 59 9.43 -0.78 5.03
N LEU A 60 8.45 -1.57 4.57
CA LEU A 60 7.13 -1.57 5.21
C LEU A 60 7.20 -2.22 6.60
N PRO A 61 6.43 -1.71 7.59
CA PRO A 61 6.33 -2.33 8.91
C PRO A 61 5.79 -3.77 8.83
N SER A 62 6.00 -4.58 9.88
CA SER A 62 5.44 -5.94 9.94
C SER A 62 3.90 -5.92 9.99
N ILE A 63 3.27 -7.05 9.66
CA ILE A 63 1.80 -7.20 9.76
C ILE A 63 1.32 -6.89 11.18
N GLU A 64 2.04 -7.33 12.22
CA GLU A 64 1.68 -7.05 13.62
C GLU A 64 1.78 -5.57 13.96
N ASN A 65 2.79 -4.86 13.42
CA ASN A 65 2.91 -3.42 13.62
C ASN A 65 1.80 -2.66 12.89
N ILE A 66 1.48 -3.03 11.65
CA ILE A 66 0.37 -2.44 10.89
C ILE A 66 -0.95 -2.67 11.63
N ALA A 67 -1.23 -3.91 12.07
CA ALA A 67 -2.47 -4.27 12.78
C ALA A 67 -2.59 -3.63 14.17
N SER A 68 -1.51 -3.06 14.73
CA SER A 68 -1.54 -2.37 16.01
C SER A 68 -2.21 -0.99 15.94
N ASP A 69 -2.31 -0.41 14.74
CA ASP A 69 -3.05 0.83 14.49
C ASP A 69 -4.44 0.49 13.93
N PRO A 70 -5.53 0.89 14.63
CA PRO A 70 -6.90 0.55 14.25
C PRO A 70 -7.36 1.14 12.91
N GLN A 71 -6.60 2.07 12.31
CA GLN A 71 -6.87 2.55 10.96
C GLN A 71 -6.53 1.52 9.89
N PHE A 72 -5.75 0.48 10.19
CA PHE A 72 -5.28 -0.47 9.19
C PHE A 72 -5.72 -1.90 9.51
N LEU A 73 -6.19 -2.61 8.47
CA LEU A 73 -6.45 -4.04 8.52
C LEU A 73 -5.58 -4.76 7.46
N PRO A 74 -4.44 -5.33 7.87
CA PRO A 74 -3.57 -6.09 6.97
C PRO A 74 -4.08 -7.54 6.74
N THR A 75 -3.83 -8.13 5.58
CA THR A 75 -4.13 -9.53 5.22
C THR A 75 -3.09 -10.10 4.26
#